data_AF-A0AAD4CAV0-F1
#
_entry.id   AF-A0AAD4CAV0-F1
#
_cell.length_a   1.000
_cell.length_b   1.000
_cell.length_c   1.000
_cell.angle_alpha   90.00
_cell.angle_beta   90.00
_cell.angle_gamma   90.00
#
_symmetry.space_group_name_H-M   'P 1'
#
loop_
_entity.id
_entity.type
_entity.pdbx_description
1 polymer ?
#
loop_
_entity_poly.entity_id
_entity_poly.type
_entity_poly.pdbx_seq_one_letter_code
_entity_poly.pdbx_strand_id
1 'polypeptide(L)'
;MSKLSPKHQFRLERKYRRRAALKYARPRWTKATKLVQWGAIGFVLIYALLFMEWDERGSPFDEIRKTFFAGVKGAFSTPSPPAPVKKSDGNSRE
;
A
#
# COMPACT_ATOMS: atom_id res chain seq x y z
N MET A 1 34.70 -3.20 -48.68
CA MET A 1 33.67 -3.35 -47.62
C MET A 1 32.47 -2.44 -47.93
N SER A 2 31.72 -2.71 -49.01
CA SER A 2 30.49 -1.96 -49.31
C SER A 2 29.32 -2.55 -48.50
N LYS A 3 29.07 -1.96 -47.33
CA LYS A 3 28.12 -2.47 -46.34
C LYS A 3 26.67 -2.13 -46.74
N LEU A 4 26.09 -2.95 -47.63
CA LEU A 4 24.69 -2.98 -48.07
C LEU A 4 24.17 -1.78 -48.87
N SER A 5 23.23 -2.07 -49.79
CA SER A 5 22.45 -1.08 -50.55
C SER A 5 21.64 -0.17 -49.61
N PRO A 6 21.50 1.15 -49.89
CA PRO A 6 20.78 2.11 -49.04
C PRO A 6 19.37 1.67 -48.65
N LYS A 7 18.63 1.01 -49.56
CA LYS A 7 17.29 0.48 -49.30
C LYS A 7 17.30 -0.59 -48.20
N HIS A 8 18.33 -1.41 -48.17
CA HIS A 8 18.53 -2.41 -47.11
C HIS A 8 18.94 -1.76 -45.78
N GLN A 9 19.74 -0.70 -45.81
CA GLN A 9 20.16 0.04 -44.63
C GLN A 9 18.96 0.68 -43.91
N PHE A 10 18.06 1.37 -44.63
CA PHE A 10 16.86 1.97 -44.02
C PHE A 10 15.95 0.91 -43.38
N ARG A 11 15.84 -0.27 -43.99
CA ARG A 11 15.05 -1.39 -43.43
C ARG A 11 15.66 -1.90 -42.12
N LEU A 12 16.99 -2.03 -42.07
CA LEU A 12 17.70 -2.44 -40.85
C LEU A 12 17.61 -1.38 -39.76
N GLU A 13 17.77 -0.11 -40.11
CA GLU A 13 17.69 1.00 -39.18
C GLU A 13 16.29 1.13 -38.56
N ARG A 14 15.23 1.00 -39.37
CA ARG A 14 13.84 0.96 -38.88
C ARG A 14 13.59 -0.23 -37.95
N LYS A 15 14.15 -1.41 -38.26
CA LYS A 15 14.03 -2.62 -37.41
C LYS A 15 14.82 -2.45 -36.10
N TYR A 16 16.00 -1.83 -36.13
CA TYR A 16 16.81 -1.53 -34.96
C TYR A 16 16.09 -0.55 -34.03
N ARG A 17 15.58 0.58 -34.54
CA ARG A 17 14.83 1.57 -33.75
C ARG A 17 13.64 0.96 -33.01
N ARG A 18 12.86 0.09 -33.68
CA ARG A 18 11.74 -0.63 -33.06
C ARG A 18 12.18 -1.56 -31.92
N ARG A 19 13.24 -2.35 -32.15
CA ARG A 19 13.79 -3.27 -31.14
C ARG A 19 14.43 -2.53 -29.96
N ALA A 20 15.09 -1.41 -30.23
CA ALA A 20 15.65 -0.53 -29.21
C ALA A 20 14.52 0.02 -28.33
N ALA A 21 13.46 0.57 -28.91
CA ALA A 21 12.30 1.07 -28.15
C ALA A 21 11.70 -0.02 -27.22
N LEU A 22 11.58 -1.26 -27.70
CA LEU A 22 11.12 -2.40 -26.91
C LEU A 22 12.09 -2.77 -25.76
N LYS A 23 13.41 -2.69 -25.97
CA LYS A 23 14.41 -2.91 -24.90
C LYS A 23 14.44 -1.76 -23.89
N TYR A 24 14.29 -0.52 -24.35
CA TYR A 24 14.29 0.69 -23.53
C TYR A 24 13.00 0.91 -22.76
N ALA A 25 11.88 0.32 -23.21
CA ALA A 25 10.61 0.40 -22.50
C ALA A 25 10.66 -0.15 -21.06
N ARG A 26 11.73 -0.90 -20.68
CA ARG A 26 12.06 -1.42 -19.33
C ARG A 26 10.85 -1.50 -18.39
N PRO A 27 9.78 -2.21 -18.76
CA PRO A 27 8.49 -2.06 -18.09
C PRO A 27 8.51 -2.57 -16.66
N ARG A 28 9.42 -3.51 -16.35
CA ARG A 28 9.64 -4.03 -15.00
C ARG A 28 10.22 -2.97 -14.06
N TRP A 29 11.17 -2.15 -14.54
CA TRP A 29 11.75 -1.08 -13.74
C TRP A 29 10.74 0.02 -13.48
N THR A 30 10.01 0.45 -14.52
CA THR A 30 8.94 1.45 -14.38
C THR A 30 7.82 0.98 -13.45
N LYS A 31 7.47 -0.31 -13.47
CA LYS A 31 6.51 -0.89 -12.52
C LYS A 31 7.05 -0.87 -11.09
N ALA A 32 8.32 -1.24 -10.90
CA ALA A 32 8.95 -1.23 -9.58
C ALA A 32 9.03 0.18 -9.01
N THR A 33 9.46 1.18 -9.80
CA THR A 33 9.54 2.56 -9.33
C THR A 33 8.16 3.13 -9.02
N LYS A 34 7.14 2.81 -9.81
CA LYS A 34 5.75 3.18 -9.50
C LYS A 34 5.27 2.56 -8.20
N LEU A 35 5.59 1.28 -7.95
CA LEU A 35 5.23 0.62 -6.69
C LEU A 35 5.92 1.28 -5.50
N VAL A 36 7.22 1.58 -5.62
CA VAL A 36 7.97 2.31 -4.59
C VAL A 36 7.40 3.71 -4.38
N GLN A 37 7.01 4.41 -5.45
CA GLN A 37 6.42 5.75 -5.36
C GLN A 37 5.09 5.72 -4.59
N TRP A 38 4.18 4.79 -4.92
CA TRP A 38 2.94 4.61 -4.17
C TRP A 38 3.18 4.16 -2.73
N GLY A 39 4.18 3.30 -2.51
CA GLY A 39 4.60 2.88 -1.17
C GLY A 39 5.12 4.06 -0.33
N ALA A 40 5.93 4.94 -0.92
CA ALA A 40 6.45 6.13 -0.24
C ALA A 40 5.33 7.14 0.07
N ILE A 41 4.42 7.38 -0.89
CA ILE A 41 3.24 8.24 -0.65
C ILE A 41 2.39 7.66 0.49
N GLY A 42 2.07 6.37 0.43
CA GLY A 42 1.30 5.69 1.47
C GLY A 42 1.99 5.75 2.83
N PHE A 43 3.30 5.52 2.87
CA PHE A 43 4.11 5.62 4.09
C PHE A 43 4.05 7.01 4.71
N VAL A 44 4.22 8.07 3.90
CA VAL A 44 4.15 9.46 4.38
C VAL A 44 2.74 9.79 4.90
N LEU A 45 1.69 9.35 4.20
CA LEU A 45 0.30 9.55 4.66
C LEU A 45 0.04 8.82 5.97
N ILE A 46 0.43 7.55 6.08
CA ILE A 46 0.32 6.77 7.33
C ILE A 46 1.07 7.49 8.45
N TYR A 47 2.30 7.95 8.22
CA TYR A 47 3.08 8.69 9.21
C TYR A 47 2.41 10.00 9.62
N ALA A 48 1.94 10.79 8.65
CA ALA A 48 1.22 12.05 8.92
C ALA A 48 -0.05 11.81 9.72
N LEU A 49 -0.80 10.77 9.38
CA LEU A 49 -2.02 10.42 10.09
C LEU A 49 -1.75 9.80 11.46
N LEU A 50 -0.67 9.06 11.71
CA LEU A 50 -0.53 8.31 12.98
C LEU A 50 0.46 8.94 13.96
N PHE A 51 1.49 9.64 13.48
CA PHE A 51 2.64 10.05 14.29
C PHE A 51 2.98 11.54 14.19
N MET A 52 2.43 12.27 13.21
CA MET A 52 2.71 13.70 13.07
C MET A 52 1.81 14.52 14.00
N GLU A 53 2.27 14.78 15.22
CA GLU A 53 1.60 15.70 16.14
C GLU A 53 1.82 17.13 15.65
N TRP A 54 0.76 17.76 15.13
CA TRP A 54 0.82 19.11 14.56
C TRP A 54 0.57 20.14 15.66
N ASP A 55 1.52 20.22 16.58
CA ASP A 55 1.68 21.23 17.64
C ASP A 55 0.51 21.42 18.64
N GLU A 56 0.79 22.10 19.76
CA GLU A 56 0.03 22.17 21.03
C GLU A 56 -1.46 22.60 20.95
N ARG A 57 -2.01 22.91 19.77
CA ARG A 57 -3.41 23.36 19.59
C ARG A 57 -4.39 22.24 19.22
N GLY A 58 -3.93 20.99 19.15
CA GLY A 58 -4.75 19.83 18.79
C GLY A 58 -4.81 19.65 17.28
N SER A 59 -4.61 18.41 16.83
CA SER A 59 -4.47 18.14 15.41
C SER A 59 -5.87 18.00 14.75
N PRO A 60 -6.09 18.57 13.56
CA PRO A 60 -7.37 18.44 12.84
C PRO A 60 -7.69 17.01 12.40
N PHE A 61 -6.80 16.05 12.65
CA PHE A 61 -6.94 14.64 12.29
C PHE A 61 -7.06 13.72 13.52
N ASP A 62 -7.17 14.25 14.73
CA ASP A 62 -7.24 13.46 15.96
C ASP A 62 -8.48 12.56 16.03
N GLU A 63 -9.60 12.98 15.45
CA GLU A 63 -10.82 12.17 15.38
C GLU A 63 -10.68 11.00 14.39
N ILE A 64 -10.03 11.24 13.25
CA ILE A 64 -9.71 10.20 12.26
C ILE A 64 -8.72 9.19 12.84
N ARG A 65 -7.71 9.67 13.59
CA ARG A 65 -6.76 8.83 14.34
C ARG A 65 -7.45 7.90 15.31
N LYS A 66 -8.30 8.44 16.18
CA LYS A 66 -9.01 7.67 17.20
C LYS A 66 -9.90 6.61 16.56
N THR A 67 -10.59 6.95 15.48
CA THR A 67 -11.46 6.02 14.74
C THR A 67 -10.66 4.90 14.08
N PHE A 68 -9.53 5.23 13.44
CA PHE A 68 -8.64 4.23 12.85
C PHE A 68 -8.05 3.29 13.90
N PHE A 69 -7.48 3.82 14.99
CA PHE A 69 -6.92 3.00 16.07
C PHE A 69 -7.99 2.17 16.79
N ALA A 70 -9.21 2.67 16.95
CA ALA A 70 -10.33 1.90 17.50
C ALA A 70 -10.73 0.75 16.58
N GLY A 71 -10.78 0.98 15.26
CA GLY A 71 -11.07 -0.05 14.27
C GLY A 71 -9.98 -1.12 14.18
N VAL A 72 -8.70 -0.72 14.15
CA VAL A 72 -7.56 -1.64 14.18
C VAL A 72 -7.55 -2.42 15.49
N LYS A 73 -7.66 -1.74 16.64
CA LYS A 73 -7.67 -2.41 17.94
C LYS A 73 -8.84 -3.39 18.06
N GLY A 74 -10.02 -3.06 17.55
CA GLY A 74 -11.18 -3.96 17.53
C GLY A 74 -11.00 -5.19 16.62
N ALA A 75 -10.34 -5.03 15.47
CA ALA A 75 -10.06 -6.13 14.55
C ALA A 75 -8.93 -7.07 15.03
N PHE A 76 -7.99 -6.55 15.84
CA PHE A 76 -6.84 -7.31 16.36
C PHE A 76 -6.97 -7.71 17.84
N SER A 77 -8.03 -7.31 18.55
CA SER A 77 -8.30 -7.75 19.91
C SER A 77 -8.92 -9.15 19.96
N THR A 78 -8.52 -9.95 20.94
CA THR A 78 -9.13 -11.26 21.24
C THR A 78 -10.62 -11.11 21.50
N PRO A 79 -11.49 -12.04 21.02
CA PRO A 79 -12.92 -11.98 21.30
C PRO A 79 -13.16 -11.95 22.82
N SER A 80 -14.06 -11.09 23.29
CA SER A 80 -14.41 -10.99 24.71
C SER A 80 -14.74 -12.38 25.27
N PRO A 81 -14.17 -12.78 26.42
CA PRO A 81 -14.49 -14.06 27.04
C PRO A 81 -16.00 -14.16 27.26
N PRO A 82 -16.63 -15.32 26.97
CA PRO A 82 -18.05 -15.51 27.24
C PRO A 82 -18.33 -15.24 28.72
N ALA A 83 -19.33 -14.39 28.99
CA ALA A 83 -19.70 -14.03 30.35
C ALA A 83 -20.00 -15.30 31.16
N PRO A 84 -19.52 -15.40 32.41
CA PRO A 84 -19.77 -16.57 33.24
C PRO A 84 -21.27 -16.75 33.45
N VAL A 85 -21.80 -17.91 33.03
CA VAL A 85 -23.20 -18.30 33.24
C VAL A 85 -23.46 -18.29 34.75
N LYS A 86 -24.28 -17.33 35.21
CA LYS A 86 -24.73 -17.28 36.59
C LYS A 86 -25.68 -18.47 36.81
N LYS A 87 -25.14 -19.54 37.38
CA LYS A 87 -25.91 -20.72 37.80
C LYS A 87 -26.89 -20.28 38.88
N SER A 88 -28.18 -20.24 38.53
CA SER A 88 -29.26 -20.10 39.50
C SER A 88 -29.41 -21.44 40.21
N ASP A 89 -28.68 -21.62 41.31
CA ASP A 89 -28.90 -22.73 42.21
C ASP A 89 -30.23 -22.50 42.92
N GLY A 90 -31.25 -23.22 42.47
CA GLY A 90 -32.49 -23.41 43.21
C GLY A 90 -32.18 -24.12 44.52
N ASN A 91 -32.40 -23.45 45.64
CA ASN A 91 -32.35 -24.07 46.95
C ASN A 91 -33.74 -23.96 47.58
N SER A 92 -34.49 -25.05 47.40
CA SER A 92 -35.61 -25.46 48.23
C SER A 92 -35.23 -25.38 49.71
N ARG A 93 -35.93 -24.54 50.48
CA ARG A 93 -36.13 -24.67 51.94
C ARG A 93 -37.54 -24.11 52.19
N GLU A 94 -38.50 -25.02 52.32
CA GLU A 94 -39.21 -25.35 53.57
C GLU A 94 -40.41 -24.43 53.79
#